data_AF-A0A225WH37-F1
#
_entry.id   AF-A0A225WH37-F1
#
_cell.length_a   1.000
_cell.length_b   1.000
_cell.length_c   1.000
_cell.angle_alpha   90.00
_cell.angle_beta   90.00
_cell.angle_gamma   90.00
#
_symmetry.space_group_name_H-M   'P 1'
#
loop_
_entity.id
_entity.type
_entity.pdbx_description
1 polymer ?
#
loop_
_entity_poly.entity_id
_entity_poly.type
_entity_poly.pdbx_seq_one_letter_code
_entity_poly.pdbx_strand_id
1 'polypeptide(L)'
;MVGFSSVSAFFICTLTIALNMLLQGYLAELLVFLLPNAEVAEVIGVLVSLVSFLFAGFSPPSSELPAATKWLYHSMPLKYCLAAISAGVFGDCSSGSGMGYKVVTNAPPSLPVGITVKEYLELNFLMKHNEVWKNCGIVISFVLLLRVMALVAMRFCNYQKR
;
A
#
# COMPACT_ATOMS: atom_id res chain seq x y z
N MET A 1 -16.65 10.68 15.70
CA MET A 1 -16.37 9.24 15.54
C MET A 1 -15.91 9.00 14.11
N VAL A 2 -14.75 8.36 13.93
CA VAL A 2 -14.24 8.01 12.60
C VAL A 2 -14.92 6.71 12.18
N GLY A 3 -15.91 6.80 11.30
CA GLY A 3 -16.62 5.67 10.72
C GLY A 3 -16.61 5.79 9.20
N PHE A 4 -16.84 4.69 8.49
CA PHE A 4 -16.96 4.73 7.04
C PHE A 4 -18.13 5.63 6.65
N SER A 5 -17.83 6.68 5.86
CA SER A 5 -18.84 7.63 5.41
C SER A 5 -19.70 7.05 4.27
N SER A 6 -19.20 6.02 3.58
CA SER A 6 -19.93 5.32 2.52
C SER A 6 -19.68 3.81 2.57
N VAL A 7 -20.64 3.05 2.04
CA VAL A 7 -20.56 1.59 1.89
C VAL A 7 -19.42 1.21 0.93
N SER A 8 -19.18 1.99 -0.12
CA SER A 8 -18.07 1.76 -1.04
C SER A 8 -16.72 1.91 -0.32
N ALA A 9 -16.54 2.92 0.53
CA ALA A 9 -15.33 3.10 1.32
C ALA A 9 -15.06 1.92 2.26
N PHE A 10 -16.11 1.34 2.85
CA PHE A 10 -15.99 0.10 3.64
C PHE A 10 -15.45 -1.05 2.79
N PHE A 11 -16.08 -1.36 1.66
CA PHE A 11 -15.64 -2.46 0.80
C PHE A 11 -14.24 -2.25 0.22
N ILE A 12 -13.89 -1.03 -0.19
CA ILE A 12 -12.55 -0.69 -0.67
C ILE A 12 -11.52 -0.94 0.43
N CYS A 13 -11.78 -0.47 1.65
CA CYS A 13 -10.88 -0.64 2.78
C CYS A 13 -10.71 -2.13 3.14
N THR A 14 -11.82 -2.86 3.29
CA THR A 14 -11.81 -4.29 3.60
C THR A 14 -11.10 -5.09 2.51
N LEU A 15 -11.40 -4.85 1.23
CA LEU A 15 -10.75 -5.52 0.11
C LEU A 15 -9.25 -5.24 0.10
N THR A 16 -8.84 -3.99 0.28
CA THR A 16 -7.42 -3.61 0.25
C THR A 16 -6.64 -4.23 1.41
N ILE A 17 -7.22 -4.25 2.61
CA ILE A 17 -6.61 -4.91 3.78
C ILE A 17 -6.49 -6.42 3.53
N ALA A 18 -7.54 -7.06 3.01
CA ALA A 18 -7.52 -8.48 2.69
C ALA A 18 -6.45 -8.82 1.64
N LEU A 19 -6.33 -8.01 0.57
CA LEU A 19 -5.29 -8.15 -0.45
C LEU A 19 -3.89 -7.97 0.14
N ASN A 20 -3.69 -7.00 1.04
CA ASN A 20 -2.42 -6.79 1.70
C ASN A 20 -2.03 -7.97 2.61
N MET A 21 -3.00 -8.56 3.32
CA MET A 21 -2.77 -9.77 4.13
C MET A 21 -2.39 -10.96 3.25
N LEU A 22 -3.08 -11.18 2.13
CA LEU A 22 -2.74 -12.24 1.17
C LEU A 22 -1.33 -12.06 0.59
N LEU A 23 -0.99 -10.82 0.21
CA LEU A 23 0.33 -10.47 -0.29
C LEU A 23 1.43 -10.83 0.72
N GLN A 24 1.27 -10.44 2.00
CA GLN A 24 2.23 -10.76 3.05
C GLN A 24 2.32 -12.27 3.31
N GLY A 25 1.19 -12.97 3.28
CA GLY A 25 1.16 -14.44 3.41
C GLY A 25 1.94 -15.14 2.30
N TYR A 26 1.72 -14.77 1.03
CA TYR A 26 2.42 -15.38 -0.10
C TYR A 26 3.90 -14.99 -0.18
N LEU A 27 4.27 -13.78 0.29
CA LEU A 27 5.67 -13.41 0.43
C LEU A 27 6.36 -14.28 1.47
N ALA A 28 5.74 -14.49 2.63
CA ALA A 28 6.28 -15.37 3.68
C ALA A 28 6.43 -16.81 3.17
N GLU A 29 5.39 -17.34 2.51
CA GLU A 29 5.43 -18.66 1.87
C GLU A 29 6.60 -18.77 0.88
N LEU A 30 6.75 -17.79 -0.02
CA LEU A 30 7.85 -17.76 -0.99
C LEU A 30 9.23 -17.78 -0.29
N LEU A 31 9.43 -16.94 0.74
CA LEU A 31 10.71 -16.85 1.45
C LEU A 31 11.07 -18.15 2.18
N VAL A 32 10.08 -18.82 2.79
CA VAL A 32 10.30 -20.10 3.47
C VAL A 32 10.78 -21.19 2.50
N PHE A 33 10.31 -21.20 1.26
CA PHE A 33 10.75 -22.18 0.25
C PHE A 33 12.07 -21.79 -0.45
N LEU A 34 12.35 -20.50 -0.60
CA LEU A 34 13.57 -20.02 -1.26
C LEU A 34 14.81 -20.05 -0.36
N LEU A 35 14.63 -19.98 0.96
CA LEU A 35 15.74 -19.85 1.90
C LEU A 35 16.00 -21.18 2.61
N PRO A 36 17.26 -21.44 3.00
CA PRO A 36 17.65 -22.74 3.57
C PRO A 36 17.12 -22.97 4.98
N ASN A 37 16.86 -21.89 5.73
CA ASN A 37 16.47 -21.93 7.15
C ASN A 37 15.32 -20.96 7.43
N ALA A 38 14.40 -21.35 8.32
CA ALA A 38 13.26 -20.52 8.73
C ALA A 38 13.70 -19.22 9.42
N GLU A 39 14.75 -19.26 10.24
CA GLU A 39 15.31 -18.06 10.90
C GLU A 39 15.79 -17.01 9.89
N VAL A 40 16.45 -17.45 8.81
CA VAL A 40 16.90 -16.55 7.74
C VAL A 40 15.70 -15.98 6.98
N ALA A 41 14.68 -16.79 6.72
CA ALA A 41 13.44 -16.32 6.08
C ALA A 41 12.72 -15.25 6.90
N GLU A 42 12.67 -15.41 8.22
CA GLU A 42 12.10 -14.40 9.11
C GLU A 42 12.88 -13.08 9.06
N VAL A 43 14.21 -13.13 9.21
CA VAL A 43 15.06 -11.91 9.18
C VAL A 43 14.90 -11.17 7.85
N ILE A 44 14.92 -11.89 6.73
CA ILE A 44 14.73 -11.29 5.40
C ILE A 44 13.30 -10.75 5.24
N GLY A 45 12.29 -11.47 5.72
CA GLY A 45 10.89 -11.04 5.67
C GLY A 45 10.66 -9.74 6.44
N VAL A 46 11.27 -9.60 7.63
CA VAL A 46 11.24 -8.35 8.40
C VAL A 46 11.94 -7.23 7.65
N LEU A 47 13.11 -7.48 7.07
CA LEU A 47 13.83 -6.46 6.29
C LEU A 47 13.00 -5.96 5.09
N VAL A 48 12.42 -6.87 4.31
CA VAL A 48 11.54 -6.52 3.17
C VAL A 48 10.32 -5.71 3.64
N SER A 49 9.75 -6.08 4.78
CA SER A 49 8.62 -5.35 5.37
C SER A 49 9.00 -3.93 5.77
N LEU A 50 10.14 -3.76 6.44
CA LEU A 50 10.65 -2.43 6.85
C LEU A 50 10.93 -1.54 5.64
N VAL A 51 11.58 -2.08 4.60
CA VAL A 51 11.81 -1.34 3.35
C VAL A 51 10.48 -0.97 2.70
N SER A 52 9.51 -1.89 2.68
CA SER A 52 8.17 -1.60 2.14
C SER A 52 7.46 -0.47 2.88
N PHE A 53 7.56 -0.42 4.22
CA PHE A 53 7.01 0.67 5.03
C PHE A 53 7.70 2.00 4.77
N LEU A 54 9.04 2.01 4.70
CA LEU A 54 9.82 3.21 4.47
C LEU A 54 9.50 3.85 3.11
N PHE A 55 9.27 3.03 2.08
CA PHE A 55 8.98 3.48 0.73
C PHE A 55 7.49 3.36 0.36
N ALA A 56 6.58 3.34 1.35
CA ALA A 56 5.14 3.35 1.09
C ALA A 56 4.62 4.74 0.63
N GLY A 57 5.42 5.80 0.81
CA GLY A 57 5.08 7.17 0.40
C GLY A 57 4.27 7.97 1.41
N PHE A 58 4.23 7.54 2.67
CA PHE A 58 3.66 8.33 3.78
C PHE A 58 4.75 9.12 4.53
N SER A 59 5.86 8.48 4.91
CA SER A 59 6.99 9.14 5.57
C SER A 59 8.30 8.65 4.94
N PRO A 60 8.96 9.44 4.08
CA PRO A 60 8.58 10.76 3.58
C PRO A 60 7.33 10.71 2.66
N PRO A 61 6.59 11.83 2.52
CA PRO A 61 5.46 11.92 1.61
C PRO A 61 5.90 11.69 0.17
N SER A 62 5.01 11.09 -0.64
CA SER A 62 5.34 10.71 -2.02
C SER A 62 5.85 11.86 -2.90
N SER A 63 5.43 13.10 -2.63
CA SER A 63 5.88 14.29 -3.36
C SER A 63 7.36 14.62 -3.17
N GLU A 64 7.92 14.27 -2.01
CA GLU A 64 9.29 14.62 -1.59
C GLU A 64 10.29 13.49 -1.89
N LEU A 65 9.84 12.36 -2.46
CA LEU A 65 10.72 11.23 -2.77
C LEU A 65 11.75 11.61 -3.85
N PRO A 66 13.06 11.43 -3.59
CA PRO A 66 14.11 11.67 -4.58
C PRO A 66 13.90 10.84 -5.85
N ALA A 67 14.27 11.38 -7.01
CA ALA A 67 14.09 10.70 -8.29
C ALA A 67 14.75 9.30 -8.33
N ALA A 68 15.90 9.14 -7.66
CA ALA A 68 16.65 7.89 -7.59
C ALA A 68 15.91 6.75 -6.85
N THR A 69 14.98 7.04 -5.94
CA THR A 69 14.25 6.03 -5.16
C THR A 69 12.83 5.78 -5.67
N LYS A 70 12.39 6.50 -6.72
CA LYS A 70 11.04 6.36 -7.28
C LYS A 70 10.75 4.97 -7.83
N TRP A 71 11.74 4.30 -8.43
CA TRP A 71 11.56 2.91 -8.91
C TRP A 71 11.20 1.98 -7.75
N LEU A 72 11.86 2.15 -6.59
CA LEU A 72 11.61 1.35 -5.40
C LEU A 72 10.20 1.62 -4.88
N TYR A 73 9.82 2.90 -4.79
CA TYR A 73 8.45 3.32 -4.46
C TYR A 73 7.39 2.68 -5.37
N HIS A 74 7.63 2.58 -6.69
CA HIS A 74 6.71 1.93 -7.62
C HIS A 74 6.66 0.41 -7.47
N SER A 75 7.76 -0.21 -7.02
CA SER A 75 7.83 -1.66 -6.79
C SER A 75 7.16 -2.10 -5.48
N MET A 76 6.96 -1.18 -4.53
CA MET A 76 6.36 -1.52 -3.24
C MET A 76 4.83 -1.63 -3.33
N PRO A 77 4.24 -2.82 -3.11
CA PRO A 77 2.79 -3.00 -3.18
C PRO A 77 2.05 -2.23 -2.08
N LEU A 78 2.69 -2.04 -0.92
CA LEU A 78 2.13 -1.31 0.23
C LEU A 78 1.74 0.13 -0.12
N LYS A 79 2.46 0.79 -1.04
CA LYS A 79 2.10 2.10 -1.57
C LYS A 79 0.68 2.11 -2.13
N TYR A 80 0.35 1.14 -2.99
CA TYR A 80 -0.94 1.09 -3.66
C TYR A 80 -2.07 0.78 -2.66
N CYS A 81 -1.79 -0.06 -1.65
CA CYS A 81 -2.71 -0.29 -0.54
C CYS A 81 -3.00 1.01 0.23
N LEU A 82 -1.96 1.75 0.60
CA LEU A 82 -2.09 2.98 1.37
C LEU A 82 -2.82 4.06 0.54
N ALA A 83 -2.56 4.15 -0.76
CA ALA A 83 -3.27 5.03 -1.68
C ALA A 83 -4.75 4.65 -1.85
N ALA A 84 -5.09 3.36 -1.98
CA ALA A 84 -6.46 2.91 -2.14
C ALA A 84 -7.30 3.14 -0.88
N ILE A 85 -6.75 2.86 0.31
CA ILE A 85 -7.44 3.08 1.58
C ILE A 85 -7.60 4.58 1.85
N SER A 86 -6.51 5.36 1.78
CA SER A 86 -6.56 6.79 2.08
C SER A 86 -7.49 7.52 1.13
N ALA A 87 -7.33 7.32 -0.18
CA ALA A 87 -8.18 7.97 -1.16
C ALA A 87 -9.62 7.46 -1.08
N GLY A 88 -9.85 6.15 -0.85
CA GLY A 88 -11.19 5.58 -0.72
C GLY A 88 -11.96 6.06 0.51
N VAL A 89 -11.30 6.21 1.66
CA VAL A 89 -11.94 6.60 2.94
C VAL A 89 -12.03 8.12 3.11
N PHE A 90 -11.00 8.84 2.68
CA PHE A 90 -10.86 10.28 2.94
C PHE A 90 -11.06 11.16 1.69
N GLY A 91 -10.96 10.60 0.49
CA GLY A 91 -11.04 11.34 -0.77
C GLY A 91 -12.46 11.47 -1.35
N ASP A 92 -13.47 10.87 -0.72
CA ASP A 92 -14.86 10.98 -1.19
C ASP A 92 -15.46 12.36 -0.89
N CYS A 93 -15.92 13.00 -1.96
CA CYS A 93 -16.48 14.35 -2.02
C CYS A 93 -17.86 14.38 -2.70
N SER A 94 -18.54 13.24 -2.79
CA SER A 94 -19.84 13.14 -3.49
C SER A 94 -20.97 13.94 -2.84
N SER A 95 -21.02 14.04 -1.51
CA SER A 95 -22.18 14.59 -0.78
C SER A 95 -22.00 16.01 -0.22
N GLY A 96 -20.93 16.75 -0.57
CA GLY A 96 -20.65 18.11 -0.04
C GLY A 96 -20.33 18.21 1.45
N SER A 97 -20.52 17.13 2.22
CA SER A 97 -20.27 17.04 3.67
C SER A 97 -19.30 15.90 4.06
N GLY A 98 -18.74 15.22 3.05
CA GLY A 98 -17.77 14.13 3.24
C GLY A 98 -16.46 14.58 3.86
N MET A 99 -15.70 13.63 4.42
CA MET A 99 -14.42 13.94 5.09
C MET A 99 -13.43 14.66 4.17
N GLY A 100 -13.51 14.42 2.86
CA GLY A 100 -12.66 15.07 1.86
C GLY A 100 -12.79 16.59 1.79
N TYR A 101 -13.93 17.18 2.19
CA TYR A 101 -14.14 18.64 2.21
C TYR A 101 -13.71 19.31 3.52
N LYS A 102 -13.35 18.54 4.55
CA LYS A 102 -12.88 19.14 5.80
C LYS A 102 -11.54 19.83 5.54
N VAL A 103 -11.40 21.04 6.06
CA VAL A 103 -10.15 21.79 5.98
C VAL A 103 -9.14 21.18 6.93
N VAL A 104 -7.92 20.95 6.43
CA VAL A 104 -6.81 20.46 7.26
C VAL A 104 -6.29 21.60 8.12
N THR A 105 -6.20 21.37 9.43
CA THR A 105 -5.54 22.29 10.36
C THR A 105 -4.05 21.94 10.45
N ASN A 106 -3.18 22.96 10.50
CA ASN A 106 -1.71 22.79 10.55
C ASN A 106 -1.11 22.02 9.36
N ALA A 107 -1.56 22.34 8.14
CA ALA A 107 -0.89 21.83 6.94
C ALA A 107 0.58 22.30 6.90
N PRO A 108 1.50 21.51 6.31
CA PRO A 108 2.88 21.92 6.07
C PRO A 108 2.95 23.29 5.36
N PRO A 109 3.90 24.17 5.70
CA PRO A 109 4.01 25.51 5.12
C PRO A 109 4.32 25.51 3.62
N SER A 110 4.71 24.37 3.04
CA SER A 110 4.89 24.18 1.61
C SER A 110 3.57 24.05 0.82
N LEU A 111 2.43 23.88 1.50
CA LEU A 111 1.11 23.72 0.90
C LEU A 111 0.22 24.95 1.12
N PRO A 112 -0.78 25.20 0.25
CA PRO A 112 -1.68 26.35 0.40
C PRO A 112 -2.47 26.32 1.73
N VAL A 113 -2.77 27.50 2.27
CA VAL A 113 -3.56 27.63 3.51
C VAL A 113 -5.03 27.34 3.22
N GLY A 114 -5.69 26.58 4.09
CA GLY A 114 -7.11 26.27 3.96
C GLY A 114 -7.45 25.12 3.01
N ILE A 115 -6.46 24.30 2.63
CA ILE A 115 -6.68 23.13 1.77
C ILE A 115 -7.58 22.09 2.42
N THR A 116 -8.33 21.41 1.58
CA THR A 116 -9.19 20.30 1.98
C THR A 116 -8.39 19.00 2.19
N VAL A 117 -8.94 18.05 2.95
CA VAL A 117 -8.32 16.73 3.16
C VAL A 117 -8.05 16.03 1.83
N LYS A 118 -8.96 16.14 0.86
CA LYS A 118 -8.76 15.57 -0.47
C LYS A 118 -7.53 16.18 -1.16
N GLU A 119 -7.44 17.51 -1.21
CA GLU A 119 -6.32 18.20 -1.84
C GLU A 119 -4.99 17.90 -1.13
N TYR A 120 -5.02 17.78 0.20
CA TYR A 120 -3.86 17.38 0.98
C TYR A 120 -3.34 15.98 0.57
N LEU A 121 -4.24 15.01 0.39
CA LEU A 121 -3.88 13.65 -0.07
C LEU A 121 -3.33 13.65 -1.50
N GLU A 122 -3.92 14.44 -2.39
CA GLU A 122 -3.51 14.51 -3.78
C GLU A 122 -2.17 15.24 -3.97
N LEU A 123 -1.91 16.32 -3.22
CA LEU A 123 -0.71 17.13 -3.36
C LEU A 123 0.48 16.57 -2.58
N ASN A 124 0.27 16.18 -1.31
CA ASN A 124 1.37 15.72 -0.46
C ASN A 124 1.70 14.24 -0.72
N PHE A 125 0.68 13.39 -0.82
CA PHE A 125 0.88 11.94 -0.89
C PHE A 125 0.68 11.36 -2.29
N LEU A 126 0.23 12.16 -3.27
CA LEU A 126 -0.09 11.72 -4.64
C LEU A 126 -1.19 10.64 -4.67
N MET A 127 -2.14 10.70 -3.74
CA MET A 127 -3.20 9.69 -3.57
C MET A 127 -4.54 10.21 -4.07
N LYS A 128 -4.90 9.81 -5.29
CA LYS A 128 -6.10 10.30 -5.99
C LYS A 128 -7.28 9.35 -5.82
N HIS A 129 -8.46 9.90 -5.53
CA HIS A 129 -9.70 9.11 -5.38
C HIS A 129 -10.10 8.37 -6.67
N ASN A 130 -9.89 9.00 -7.83
CA ASN A 130 -10.19 8.39 -9.13
C ASN A 130 -9.31 7.16 -9.44
N GLU A 131 -8.19 6.99 -8.73
CA GLU A 131 -7.23 5.92 -8.97
C GLU A 131 -7.39 4.73 -8.03
N VAL A 132 -8.38 4.74 -7.12
CA VAL A 132 -8.57 3.68 -6.12
C VAL A 132 -8.67 2.31 -6.76
N TRP A 133 -9.52 2.14 -7.78
CA TRP A 133 -9.69 0.86 -8.48
C TRP A 133 -8.44 0.42 -9.25
N LYS A 134 -7.72 1.38 -9.85
CA LYS A 134 -6.43 1.12 -10.49
C LYS A 134 -5.42 0.58 -9.47
N ASN A 135 -5.34 1.20 -8.29
CA ASN A 135 -4.46 0.79 -7.22
C ASN A 135 -4.82 -0.62 -6.70
N CYS A 136 -6.10 -0.92 -6.50
CA CYS A 136 -6.55 -2.28 -6.16
C CYS A 136 -6.13 -3.31 -7.22
N GLY A 137 -6.32 -3.01 -8.51
CA GLY A 137 -5.90 -3.89 -9.61
C GLY A 137 -4.40 -4.15 -9.64
N ILE A 138 -3.58 -3.14 -9.31
CA ILE A 138 -2.13 -3.30 -9.20
C ILE A 138 -1.79 -4.25 -8.04
N VAL A 139 -2.41 -4.09 -6.87
CA VAL A 139 -2.17 -4.99 -5.73
C VAL A 139 -2.56 -6.43 -6.06
N ILE A 140 -3.70 -6.65 -6.73
CA ILE A 140 -4.11 -7.97 -7.22
C ILE A 140 -3.03 -8.58 -8.13
N SER A 141 -2.45 -7.78 -9.03
CA SER A 141 -1.38 -8.24 -9.91
C SER A 141 -0.15 -8.70 -9.13
N PHE A 142 0.25 -7.97 -8.09
CA PHE A 142 1.33 -8.40 -7.19
C PHE A 142 1.01 -9.67 -6.41
N VAL A 143 -0.22 -9.81 -5.91
CA VAL A 143 -0.68 -11.02 -5.20
C VAL A 143 -0.58 -12.24 -6.10
N LEU A 144 -1.07 -12.14 -7.33
CA LEU A 144 -1.00 -13.23 -8.31
C LEU A 144 0.44 -13.58 -8.68
N LEU A 145 1.28 -12.56 -8.89
CA LEU A 145 2.70 -12.75 -9.20
C LEU A 145 3.44 -13.47 -8.06
N LEU A 146 3.27 -13.03 -6.80
CA LEU A 146 3.84 -13.71 -5.63
C LEU A 146 3.31 -15.14 -5.51
N ARG A 147 2.02 -15.36 -5.77
CA ARG A 147 1.44 -16.70 -5.71
C ARG A 147 2.07 -17.63 -6.73
N VAL A 148 2.23 -17.18 -7.98
CA VAL A 148 2.89 -17.97 -9.03
C VAL A 148 4.33 -18.26 -8.65
N MET A 149 5.08 -17.27 -8.16
CA MET A 149 6.47 -17.49 -7.72
C MET A 149 6.56 -18.48 -6.54
N ALA A 150 5.66 -18.41 -5.56
CA ALA A 150 5.62 -19.34 -4.45
C ALA A 150 5.33 -20.78 -4.92
N LEU A 151 4.38 -20.96 -5.85
CA LEU A 151 4.09 -22.26 -6.47
C LEU A 151 5.30 -22.82 -7.24
N VAL A 152 6.02 -21.97 -7.97
CA VAL A 152 7.25 -22.35 -8.67
C VAL A 152 8.35 -22.73 -7.69
N ALA A 153 8.54 -21.94 -6.63
CA ALA A 153 9.52 -22.25 -5.58
C ALA A 153 9.21 -23.60 -4.91
N MET A 154 7.95 -23.87 -4.56
CA MET A 154 7.54 -25.18 -4.04
C MET A 154 7.85 -26.34 -5.00
N ARG A 155 7.74 -26.10 -6.31
CA ARG A 155 8.00 -27.13 -7.32
C ARG A 155 9.49 -27.44 -7.48
N PHE A 156 10.36 -26.43 -7.40
CA PHE A 156 11.77 -26.56 -7.79
C PHE A 156 12.76 -26.42 -6.64
N CYS A 157 12.43 -25.70 -5.56
CA CYS A 157 13.26 -25.54 -4.38
C CYS A 157 12.84 -26.59 -3.32
N ASN A 158 13.68 -27.62 -3.14
CA ASN A 158 13.46 -28.62 -2.10
C ASN A 158 14.73 -28.79 -1.26
N TYR A 159 14.85 -28.00 -0.19
CA TYR A 159 15.97 -28.07 0.74
C TYR A 159 15.90 -29.30 1.68
N GLN A 160 14.75 -29.96 1.82
CA GLN A 160 14.60 -31.15 2.67
C GLN A 160 15.20 -32.43 2.06
N LYS A 161 15.49 -32.44 0.76
CA LYS A 161 16.11 -33.58 0.07
C LYS A 161 17.65 -33.52 0.03
N ARG A 162 18.26 -32.51 0.68
CA ARG A 162 19.70 -32.30 0.66
C ARG A 162 20.35 -32.67 1.98
#